data_AF-A0A950UU29-F1
#
_entry.id   AF-A0A950UU29-F1
#
_cell.length_a   1.000
_cell.length_b   1.000
_cell.length_c   1.000
_cell.angle_alpha   90.00
_cell.angle_beta   90.00
_cell.angle_gamma   90.00
#
_symmetry.space_group_name_H-M   'P 1'
#
loop_
_entity.id
_entity.type
_entity.pdbx_description
1 polymer ?
#
loop_
_entity_poly.entity_id
_entity_poly.type
_entity_poly.pdbx_seq_one_letter_code
_entity_poly.pdbx_strand_id
1 'polypeptide(L)'
;MSALSVEKFRAQLRAGAHREIAAKAVKIESGRSLLFSFEKMALRDAVRSDVGARRFAEGLFEFLYGRGSLEQRFEGWVEAIGQLPRKQTRVLTWPLATVFGFIAQPDTHIFLKPNTTKEAARKLGLTFAYQSQPNWATYKSYLEMSAVTRKQIRDLRPRDMIDIQSFLWVQGSDEYR
;
A
#
# COMPACT_ATOMS: atom_id res chain seq x y z
N MET A 1 -7.49 -4.85 16.50
CA MET A 1 -7.16 -3.41 16.59
C MET A 1 -7.81 -2.71 15.42
N SER A 2 -8.95 -2.04 15.63
CA SER A 2 -9.62 -1.28 14.57
C SER A 2 -8.69 -0.15 14.12
N ALA A 3 -8.12 -0.30 12.93
CA ALA A 3 -7.58 0.80 12.16
C ALA A 3 -8.68 1.86 12.02
N LEU A 4 -8.32 3.14 12.19
CA LEU A 4 -9.21 4.32 12.25
C LEU A 4 -10.62 4.06 11.69
N SER A 5 -11.65 4.06 12.55
CA SER A 5 -13.02 4.10 12.04
C SER A 5 -13.16 5.28 11.07
N VAL A 6 -13.84 5.06 9.95
CA VAL A 6 -14.02 6.08 8.89
C VAL A 6 -14.54 7.40 9.46
N GLU A 7 -15.41 7.33 10.47
CA GLU A 7 -15.97 8.49 11.18
C GLU A 7 -14.89 9.28 11.92
N LYS A 8 -13.99 8.60 12.63
CA LYS A 8 -12.89 9.25 13.35
C LYS A 8 -11.91 9.91 12.39
N PHE A 9 -11.55 9.23 11.30
CA PHE A 9 -10.69 9.82 10.26
C PHE A 9 -11.36 11.08 9.69
N ARG A 10 -12.63 10.98 9.27
CA ARG A 10 -13.40 12.10 8.71
C ARG A 10 -13.51 13.27 9.67
N ALA A 11 -13.76 13.03 10.96
CA ALA A 11 -13.83 14.07 11.97
C ALA A 11 -12.48 14.79 12.13
N GLN A 12 -11.37 14.06 12.15
CA GLN A 12 -10.03 14.65 12.23
C GLN A 12 -9.68 15.48 10.99
N LEU A 13 -10.09 15.05 9.79
CA LEU A 13 -9.91 15.84 8.56
C LEU A 13 -10.69 17.15 8.62
N ARG A 14 -11.97 17.11 9.04
CA ARG A 14 -12.79 18.32 9.20
C ARG A 14 -12.22 19.30 10.22
N ALA A 15 -11.56 18.79 11.25
CA ALA A 15 -10.86 19.60 12.25
C ALA A 15 -9.49 20.11 11.78
N GLY A 16 -9.05 19.82 10.55
CA GLY A 16 -7.76 20.25 10.03
C GLY A 16 -6.56 19.52 10.64
N ALA A 17 -6.77 18.40 11.34
CA ALA A 17 -5.73 17.65 12.08
C ALA A 17 -4.83 16.79 11.16
N HIS A 18 -4.44 17.32 10.01
CA HIS A 18 -3.71 16.61 8.96
C HIS A 18 -2.35 16.07 9.44
N ARG A 19 -1.59 16.87 10.22
CA ARG A 19 -0.30 16.43 10.77
C ARG A 19 -0.44 15.26 11.73
N GLU A 20 -1.49 15.26 12.55
CA GLU A 20 -1.75 14.15 13.46
C GLU A 20 -2.12 12.87 12.71
N ILE A 21 -2.95 12.99 11.67
CA ILE A 21 -3.31 11.86 10.80
C ILE A 21 -2.05 11.27 10.17
N ALA A 22 -1.23 12.12 9.54
CA ALA A 22 0.01 11.69 8.91
C ALA A 22 0.98 11.05 9.91
N ALA A 23 1.18 11.67 11.09
CA ALA A 23 2.03 11.13 12.13
C ALA A 23 1.54 9.77 12.65
N LYS A 24 0.22 9.60 12.83
CA LYS A 24 -0.38 8.32 13.21
C LYS A 24 -0.15 7.26 12.14
N ALA A 25 -0.37 7.59 10.87
CA ALA A 25 -0.15 6.68 9.75
C ALA A 25 1.31 6.23 9.66
N VAL A 26 2.27 7.16 9.73
CA VAL A 26 3.71 6.86 9.76
C VAL A 26 4.07 5.97 10.94
N LYS A 27 3.52 6.25 12.14
CA LYS A 27 3.76 5.43 13.34
C LYS A 27 3.24 4.01 13.18
N ILE A 28 2.04 3.83 12.61
CA ILE A 28 1.44 2.52 12.36
C ILE A 28 2.29 1.71 11.38
N GLU A 29 2.74 2.33 10.29
CA GLU A 29 3.63 1.69 9.32
C GLU A 29 4.96 1.30 9.97
N SER A 30 5.57 2.23 10.72
CA SER A 30 6.91 2.04 11.29
C SER A 30 7.01 0.81 12.19
N GLY A 31 5.93 0.46 12.89
CA GLY A 31 5.84 -0.72 13.75
C GLY A 31 5.66 -2.06 13.03
N ARG A 32 5.54 -2.09 11.70
CA ARG A 32 5.25 -3.31 10.92
C ARG A 32 6.39 -3.78 10.01
N SER A 33 7.55 -3.12 10.00
CA SER A 33 8.74 -3.48 9.20
C SER A 33 8.47 -3.79 7.71
N LEU A 34 7.40 -3.23 7.12
CA LEU A 34 7.01 -3.49 5.73
C LEU A 34 7.80 -2.63 4.74
N LEU A 35 7.95 -1.33 5.04
CA LEU A 35 8.76 -0.42 4.22
C LEU A 35 10.25 -0.50 4.56
N PHE A 36 11.10 -0.28 3.55
CA PHE A 36 12.54 -0.13 3.76
C PHE A 36 12.86 1.19 4.46
N SER A 37 14.01 1.27 5.13
CA SER A 37 14.43 2.46 5.89
C SER A 37 14.42 3.74 5.06
N PHE A 38 14.81 3.67 3.77
CA PHE A 38 14.80 4.84 2.89
C PHE A 38 13.38 5.32 2.56
N GLU A 39 12.41 4.40 2.42
CA GLU A 39 11.00 4.73 2.16
C GLU A 39 10.35 5.36 3.40
N LYS A 40 10.66 4.81 4.59
CA LYS A 40 10.23 5.38 5.86
C LYS A 40 10.75 6.81 6.05
N MET A 41 12.02 7.03 5.75
CA MET A 41 12.63 8.36 5.79
C MET A 41 11.98 9.32 4.77
N ALA A 42 11.79 8.88 3.53
CA ALA A 42 11.16 9.66 2.48
C ALA A 42 9.75 10.10 2.87
N LEU A 43 8.93 9.16 3.38
CA LEU A 43 7.58 9.43 3.84
C LEU A 43 7.57 10.40 5.03
N ARG A 44 8.39 10.16 6.05
CA ARG A 44 8.46 11.01 7.25
C ARG A 44 8.83 12.45 6.89
N ASP A 45 9.79 12.63 5.98
CA ASP A 45 10.24 13.95 5.56
C ASP A 45 9.19 14.65 4.69
N ALA A 46 8.51 13.90 3.82
CA ALA A 46 7.44 14.38 2.96
C ALA A 46 6.25 14.95 3.75
N VAL A 47 5.85 14.30 4.85
CA VAL A 47 4.70 14.72 5.67
C VAL A 47 5.07 15.72 6.77
N ARG A 48 6.32 16.19 6.83
CA ARG A 48 6.76 17.14 7.86
C ARG A 48 6.18 18.54 7.66
N SER A 49 5.95 18.96 6.41
CA SER A 49 5.31 20.25 6.10
C SER A 49 3.79 20.16 6.18
N ASP A 50 3.12 21.27 6.46
CA ASP A 50 1.65 21.29 6.52
C ASP A 50 1.02 20.92 5.17
N VAL A 51 1.62 21.38 4.06
CA VAL A 51 1.19 21.03 2.70
C VAL A 51 1.33 19.53 2.45
N GLY A 52 2.47 18.92 2.82
CA GLY A 52 2.70 17.49 2.63
C GLY A 52 1.80 16.64 3.52
N ALA A 53 1.65 17.00 4.80
CA ALA A 53 0.75 16.33 5.73
C ALA A 53 -0.70 16.38 5.25
N ARG A 54 -1.16 17.53 4.76
CA ARG A 54 -2.51 17.72 4.22
C ARG A 54 -2.75 16.82 3.01
N ARG A 55 -1.89 16.91 1.98
CA ARG A 55 -1.98 16.09 0.77
C ARG A 55 -1.99 14.60 1.08
N PHE A 56 -1.11 14.16 1.97
CA PHE A 56 -1.06 12.77 2.41
C PHE A 56 -2.35 12.34 3.13
N ALA A 57 -2.83 13.14 4.09
CA ALA A 57 -3.99 12.79 4.90
C ALA A 57 -5.30 12.77 4.08
N GLU A 58 -5.51 13.78 3.23
CA GLU A 58 -6.67 13.86 2.33
C GLU A 58 -6.61 12.73 1.29
N GLY A 59 -5.46 12.53 0.63
CA GLY A 59 -5.27 11.47 -0.35
C GLY A 59 -5.46 10.06 0.24
N LEU A 60 -4.95 9.81 1.45
CA LEU A 60 -5.10 8.53 2.13
C LEU A 60 -6.57 8.27 2.49
N PHE A 61 -7.32 9.29 2.88
CA PHE A 61 -8.74 9.15 3.15
C PHE A 61 -9.53 8.84 1.89
N GLU A 62 -9.30 9.57 0.80
CA GLU A 62 -9.97 9.30 -0.47
C GLU A 62 -9.62 7.91 -1.02
N PHE A 63 -8.38 7.46 -0.83
CA PHE A 63 -7.98 6.11 -1.18
C PHE A 63 -8.81 5.04 -0.45
N LEU A 64 -8.88 5.14 0.88
CA LEU A 64 -9.49 4.13 1.74
C LEU A 64 -11.02 4.20 1.76
N TYR A 65 -11.58 5.41 1.75
CA TYR A 65 -12.98 5.67 2.05
C TYR A 65 -13.67 6.63 1.06
N GLY A 66 -12.94 7.11 0.05
CA GLY A 66 -13.50 7.96 -1.00
C GLY A 66 -14.58 7.26 -1.81
N ARG A 67 -15.28 8.05 -2.61
CA ARG A 67 -16.27 7.53 -3.56
C ARG A 67 -15.58 7.15 -4.87
N GLY A 68 -16.25 6.35 -5.70
CA GLY A 68 -15.75 5.94 -7.01
C GLY A 68 -15.14 4.54 -7.01
N SER A 69 -14.63 4.15 -8.18
CA SER A 69 -14.01 2.83 -8.37
C SER A 69 -12.70 2.72 -7.59
N LEU A 70 -12.26 1.49 -7.32
CA LEU A 70 -10.94 1.25 -6.73
C LEU A 70 -9.80 1.83 -7.59
N GLU A 71 -9.97 1.81 -8.91
CA GLU A 71 -9.07 2.44 -9.89
C GLU A 71 -8.92 3.93 -9.62
N GLN A 72 -10.02 4.69 -9.64
CA GLN A 72 -10.00 6.14 -9.42
C GLN A 72 -9.36 6.50 -8.08
N ARG A 73 -9.70 5.76 -7.02
CA ARG A 73 -9.15 5.98 -5.67
C ARG A 73 -7.66 5.66 -5.60
N PHE A 74 -7.21 4.58 -6.24
CA PHE A 74 -5.79 4.21 -6.26
C PHE A 74 -4.94 5.16 -7.11
N GLU A 75 -5.45 5.60 -8.26
CA GLU A 75 -4.74 6.58 -9.10
C GLU A 75 -4.64 7.94 -8.41
N GLY A 76 -5.72 8.42 -7.80
CA GLY A 76 -5.69 9.64 -6.98
C GLY A 76 -4.71 9.52 -5.80
N TRP A 77 -4.58 8.33 -5.20
CA TRP A 77 -3.58 8.06 -4.18
C TRP A 77 -2.14 8.11 -4.69
N VAL A 78 -1.88 7.48 -5.83
CA VAL A 78 -0.58 7.51 -6.51
C VAL A 78 -0.19 8.94 -6.86
N GLU A 79 -1.13 9.75 -7.35
CA GLU A 79 -0.93 11.17 -7.62
C GLU A 79 -0.61 11.94 -6.33
N ALA A 80 -1.40 11.75 -5.27
CA ALA A 80 -1.21 12.42 -3.98
C ALA A 80 0.19 12.15 -3.41
N ILE A 81 0.65 10.88 -3.43
CA ILE A 81 2.03 10.52 -3.05
C ILE A 81 3.05 11.16 -4.00
N GLY A 82 2.79 11.09 -5.31
CA GLY A 82 3.69 11.60 -6.35
C GLY A 82 4.01 13.08 -6.19
N GLN A 83 3.04 13.86 -5.72
CA GLN A 83 3.11 15.30 -5.48
C GLN A 83 3.63 15.68 -4.07
N LEU A 84 4.01 14.72 -3.23
CA LEU A 84 4.59 15.03 -1.92
C LEU A 84 5.97 15.70 -2.05
N PRO A 85 6.31 16.63 -1.15
CA PRO A 85 7.61 17.29 -1.15
C PRO A 85 8.77 16.28 -1.12
N ARG A 86 9.75 16.43 -2.02
CA ARG A 86 10.93 15.57 -2.12
C ARG A 86 12.17 16.34 -1.68
N LYS A 87 12.86 15.86 -0.65
CA LYS A 87 14.16 16.43 -0.25
C LYS A 87 15.36 15.67 -0.82
N GLN A 88 15.32 14.34 -0.85
CA GLN A 88 16.48 13.51 -1.24
C GLN A 88 16.10 12.25 -2.04
N THR A 89 15.05 11.53 -1.64
CA THR A 89 14.67 10.23 -2.22
C THR A 89 13.30 10.26 -2.89
N ARG A 90 13.07 9.29 -3.80
CA ARG A 90 11.75 9.12 -4.42
C ARG A 90 10.76 8.62 -3.36
N VAL A 91 9.71 9.41 -3.12
CA VAL A 91 8.60 9.02 -2.24
C VAL A 91 7.69 8.02 -2.95
N LEU A 92 7.48 8.17 -4.26
CA LEU A 92 6.61 7.28 -5.02
C LEU A 92 7.29 5.94 -5.33
N THR A 93 6.97 4.92 -4.52
CA THR A 93 7.40 3.53 -4.71
C THR A 93 6.19 2.59 -4.60
N TRP A 94 6.33 1.37 -5.17
CA TRP A 94 5.29 0.34 -5.06
C TRP A 94 4.98 -0.07 -3.62
N PRO A 95 5.97 -0.29 -2.74
CA PRO A 95 5.69 -0.54 -1.33
C PRO A 95 4.88 0.60 -0.69
N LEU A 96 5.29 1.86 -0.87
CA LEU A 96 4.56 2.97 -0.27
C LEU A 96 3.13 3.12 -0.82
N ALA A 97 2.95 2.93 -2.13
CA ALA A 97 1.63 3.02 -2.77
C ALA A 97 0.65 1.96 -2.25
N THR A 98 1.14 0.80 -1.79
CA THR A 98 0.30 -0.35 -1.42
C THR A 98 0.24 -0.63 0.09
N VAL A 99 1.18 -0.13 0.89
CA VAL A 99 1.30 -0.47 2.32
C VAL A 99 0.09 -0.05 3.15
N PHE A 100 -0.46 1.16 2.92
CA PHE A 100 -1.54 1.66 3.76
C PHE A 100 -2.86 0.96 3.50
N GLY A 101 -3.16 0.66 2.22
CA GLY A 101 -4.33 -0.15 1.86
C GLY A 101 -4.21 -1.54 2.48
N PHE A 102 -3.05 -2.17 2.34
CA PHE A 102 -2.77 -3.49 2.91
C PHE A 102 -2.93 -3.54 4.44
N ILE A 103 -2.48 -2.50 5.15
CA ILE A 103 -2.62 -2.40 6.61
C ILE A 103 -4.07 -2.17 7.04
N ALA A 104 -4.79 -1.29 6.34
CA ALA A 104 -6.10 -0.81 6.76
C ALA A 104 -7.25 -1.72 6.31
N GLN A 105 -7.12 -2.36 5.15
CA GLN A 105 -8.17 -3.13 4.48
C GLN A 105 -7.57 -4.41 3.83
N PRO A 106 -7.03 -5.35 4.65
CA PRO A 106 -6.34 -6.54 4.15
C PRO A 106 -7.27 -7.52 3.40
N ASP A 107 -8.59 -7.39 3.53
CA ASP A 107 -9.54 -8.18 2.73
C ASP A 107 -9.56 -7.76 1.25
N THR A 108 -9.11 -6.54 0.95
CA THR A 108 -9.17 -5.95 -0.40
C THR A 108 -7.78 -5.69 -0.99
N HIS A 109 -6.86 -5.14 -0.20
CA HIS A 109 -5.58 -4.65 -0.69
C HIS A 109 -4.43 -5.60 -0.38
N ILE A 110 -3.47 -5.69 -1.31
CA ILE A 110 -2.28 -6.52 -1.18
C ILE A 110 -1.01 -5.68 -1.27
N PHE A 111 -0.01 -5.98 -0.45
CA PHE A 111 1.27 -5.29 -0.46
C PHE A 111 2.19 -5.79 -1.58
N LEU A 112 2.79 -4.86 -2.33
CA LEU A 112 3.63 -5.17 -3.48
C LEU A 112 5.10 -4.89 -3.19
N LYS A 113 5.89 -5.98 -3.08
CA LYS A 113 7.35 -5.95 -3.16
C LYS A 113 7.79 -6.38 -4.58
N PRO A 114 8.23 -5.45 -5.45
CA PRO A 114 8.40 -5.75 -6.88
C PRO A 114 9.27 -6.96 -7.21
N ASN A 115 10.47 -7.06 -6.63
CA ASN A 115 11.41 -8.12 -6.99
C ASN A 115 10.90 -9.51 -6.58
N THR A 116 10.48 -9.64 -5.32
CA THR A 116 9.90 -10.88 -4.81
C THR A 116 8.64 -11.29 -5.56
N THR A 117 7.77 -10.32 -5.88
CA THR A 117 6.50 -10.62 -6.56
C THR A 117 6.72 -11.08 -7.99
N LYS A 118 7.65 -10.47 -8.73
CA LYS A 118 8.04 -10.93 -10.07
C LYS A 118 8.60 -12.35 -10.03
N GLU A 119 9.45 -12.67 -9.07
CA GLU A 119 10.04 -14.00 -8.93
C GLU A 119 8.97 -15.05 -8.55
N ALA A 120 8.04 -14.71 -7.66
CA ALA A 120 6.92 -15.58 -7.31
C ALA A 120 6.02 -15.85 -8.53
N ALA A 121 5.66 -14.81 -9.29
CA ALA A 121 4.86 -14.94 -10.50
C ALA A 121 5.54 -15.87 -11.52
N ARG A 122 6.86 -15.70 -11.73
CA ARG A 122 7.67 -16.54 -12.62
C ARG A 122 7.65 -18.01 -12.18
N LYS A 123 7.89 -18.30 -10.89
CA LYS A 123 7.92 -19.68 -10.36
C LYS A 123 6.57 -20.37 -10.43
N LEU A 124 5.48 -19.63 -10.19
CA LEU A 124 4.12 -20.15 -10.19
C LEU A 124 3.48 -20.18 -11.59
N GLY A 125 4.17 -19.69 -12.63
CA GLY A 125 3.61 -19.57 -13.98
C GLY A 125 2.42 -18.63 -14.08
N LEU A 126 2.37 -17.60 -13.21
CA LEU A 126 1.27 -16.64 -13.15
C LEU A 126 1.61 -15.37 -13.94
N THR A 127 0.59 -14.80 -14.59
CA THR A 127 0.72 -13.53 -15.30
C THR A 127 0.78 -12.36 -14.32
N PHE A 128 1.83 -11.54 -14.44
CA PHE A 128 1.97 -10.28 -13.71
C PHE A 128 2.50 -9.17 -14.62
N ALA A 129 1.61 -8.26 -15.04
CA ALA A 129 1.93 -7.13 -15.92
C ALA A 129 2.61 -5.99 -15.16
N TYR A 130 3.88 -6.21 -14.78
CA TYR A 130 4.64 -5.26 -13.98
C TYR A 130 5.17 -4.07 -14.78
N GLN A 131 4.93 -2.87 -14.26
CA GLN A 131 5.63 -1.64 -14.64
C GLN A 131 6.27 -1.02 -13.41
N SER A 132 7.40 -0.31 -13.61
CA SER A 132 8.22 0.17 -12.50
C SER A 132 7.59 1.32 -11.70
N GLN A 133 6.83 2.19 -12.36
CA GLN A 133 6.10 3.28 -11.70
C GLN A 133 4.74 2.77 -11.20
N PRO A 134 4.32 3.12 -9.97
CA PRO A 134 2.98 2.83 -9.47
C PRO A 134 1.90 3.32 -10.43
N ASN A 135 0.98 2.43 -10.81
CA ASN A 135 -0.12 2.69 -11.72
C ASN A 135 -1.25 1.67 -11.51
N TRP A 136 -2.45 1.96 -11.99
CA TRP A 136 -3.57 1.04 -11.80
C TRP A 136 -3.40 -0.30 -12.54
N ALA A 137 -2.96 -0.29 -13.80
CA ALA A 137 -2.87 -1.50 -14.61
C ALA A 137 -2.02 -2.61 -13.95
N THR A 138 -0.85 -2.25 -13.41
CA THR A 138 0.00 -3.19 -12.66
C THR A 138 -0.64 -3.61 -11.33
N TYR A 139 -1.28 -2.69 -10.60
CA TYR A 139 -1.91 -3.04 -9.32
C TYR A 139 -3.12 -3.97 -9.52
N LYS A 140 -3.95 -3.70 -10.55
CA LYS A 140 -5.05 -4.57 -10.97
C LYS A 140 -4.55 -5.95 -11.36
N SER A 141 -3.52 -6.04 -12.20
CA SER A 141 -2.90 -7.32 -12.57
C SER A 141 -2.42 -8.10 -11.33
N TYR A 142 -1.88 -7.40 -10.32
CA TYR A 142 -1.46 -8.04 -9.08
C TYR A 142 -2.64 -8.51 -8.22
N LEU A 143 -3.73 -7.73 -8.13
CA LEU A 143 -4.96 -8.14 -7.46
C LEU A 143 -5.56 -9.39 -8.13
N GLU A 144 -5.61 -9.43 -9.45
CA GLU A 144 -6.09 -10.59 -10.22
C GLU A 144 -5.21 -11.82 -9.97
N MET A 145 -3.88 -11.65 -10.01
CA MET A 145 -2.93 -12.71 -9.67
C MET A 145 -3.11 -13.23 -8.24
N SER A 146 -3.36 -12.34 -7.28
CA SER A 146 -3.63 -12.70 -5.88
C SER A 146 -4.93 -13.50 -5.72
N ALA A 147 -5.96 -13.18 -6.51
CA ALA A 147 -7.22 -13.91 -6.53
C ALA A 147 -7.05 -15.32 -7.14
N VAL A 148 -6.24 -15.46 -8.19
CA VAL A 148 -5.86 -16.77 -8.74
C VAL A 148 -5.10 -17.58 -7.70
N THR A 149 -4.09 -16.97 -7.06
CA THR A 149 -3.28 -17.61 -6.01
C THR A 149 -4.17 -18.12 -4.88
N ARG A 150 -5.10 -17.29 -4.37
CA ARG A 150 -6.07 -17.67 -3.34
C ARG A 150 -6.88 -18.91 -3.71
N LYS A 151 -7.29 -19.04 -4.97
CA LYS A 151 -8.03 -20.22 -5.45
C LYS A 151 -7.15 -21.47 -5.47
N GLN A 152 -5.87 -21.34 -5.84
CA GLN A 152 -4.92 -22.44 -5.91
C GLN A 152 -4.56 -23.00 -4.52
N ILE A 153 -4.46 -22.13 -3.50
CA ILE A 153 -4.10 -22.53 -2.13
C ILE A 153 -5.32 -22.62 -1.18
N ARG A 154 -6.51 -22.87 -1.73
CA ARG A 154 -7.78 -22.84 -0.97
C ARG A 154 -7.80 -23.85 0.20
N ASP A 155 -7.12 -24.98 0.03
CA ASP A 155 -6.93 -26.01 1.05
C ASP A 155 -6.21 -25.48 2.29
N LEU A 156 -5.31 -24.50 2.15
CA LEU A 156 -4.65 -23.80 3.26
C LEU A 156 -5.54 -22.78 3.98
N ARG A 157 -6.75 -22.52 3.45
CA ARG A 157 -7.76 -21.59 4.02
C ARG A 157 -7.19 -20.20 4.34
N PRO A 158 -6.58 -19.48 3.37
CA PRO A 158 -6.07 -18.13 3.59
C PRO A 158 -7.20 -17.19 4.01
N ARG A 159 -6.99 -16.41 5.07
CA ARG A 159 -7.99 -15.51 5.64
C ARG A 159 -8.13 -14.26 4.77
N ASP A 160 -7.05 -13.52 4.57
CA ASP A 160 -7.03 -12.22 3.92
C ASP A 160 -5.82 -12.11 2.96
N MET A 161 -5.54 -10.91 2.43
CA MET A 161 -4.40 -10.69 1.55
C MET A 161 -3.05 -10.74 2.26
N ILE A 162 -3.00 -10.72 3.60
CA ILE A 162 -1.76 -10.93 4.36
C ILE A 162 -1.28 -12.36 4.16
N ASP A 163 -2.19 -13.34 4.28
CA ASP A 163 -1.86 -14.75 4.06
C ASP A 163 -1.43 -14.99 2.59
N ILE A 164 -2.10 -14.36 1.62
CA ILE A 164 -1.72 -14.44 0.19
C ILE A 164 -0.36 -13.80 -0.07
N GLN A 165 -0.12 -12.60 0.46
CA GLN A 165 1.15 -11.90 0.29
C GLN A 165 2.30 -12.66 0.94
N SER A 166 2.06 -13.29 2.10
CA SER A 166 3.05 -14.12 2.80
C SER A 166 3.40 -15.36 1.99
N PHE A 167 2.40 -16.05 1.41
CA PHE A 167 2.62 -17.18 0.51
C PHE A 167 3.49 -16.77 -0.69
N LEU A 168 3.10 -15.70 -1.41
CA LEU A 168 3.87 -15.21 -2.55
C LEU A 168 5.28 -14.77 -2.16
N TRP A 169 5.46 -14.21 -0.96
CA TRP A 169 6.77 -13.84 -0.45
C TRP A 169 7.67 -15.06 -0.24
N VAL A 170 7.17 -16.15 0.36
CA VAL A 170 7.93 -17.40 0.51
C VAL A 170 8.34 -17.96 -0.86
N GLN A 171 7.44 -17.90 -1.85
CA GLN A 171 7.77 -18.38 -3.20
C GLN A 171 8.85 -17.53 -3.87
N GLY A 172 8.83 -16.21 -3.70
CA GLY A 172 9.72 -15.28 -4.40
C GLY A 172 10.99 -14.88 -3.65
N SER A 173 11.10 -15.16 -2.35
CA SER A 173 12.23 -14.75 -1.52
C SER A 173 13.41 -15.71 -1.69
N ASP A 174 14.62 -15.17 -1.68
CA ASP A 174 15.86 -15.95 -1.71
C ASP A 174 16.15 -16.62 -0.35
N GLU A 175 15.52 -16.15 0.73
CA GLU A 175 15.72 -16.62 2.11
C GLU A 175 15.18 -18.05 2.35
N TYR A 176 14.36 -18.59 1.44
CA TYR A 176 13.76 -19.92 1.54
C TYR A 176 14.06 -20.80 0.31
N ARG A 177 15.19 -20.53 -0.37
CA ARG A 177 15.73 -21.42 -1.41
C ARG A 177 16.56 -22.55 -0.82
#